data_AF-A0AAV6HP17-F1
#
_entry.id   AF-A0AAV6HP17-F1
#
_cell.length_a   1.000
_cell.length_b   1.000
_cell.length_c   1.000
_cell.angle_alpha   90.00
_cell.angle_beta   90.00
_cell.angle_gamma   90.00
#
_symmetry.space_group_name_H-M   'P 1'
#
loop_
_entity.id
_entity.type
_entity.pdbx_description
1 polymer ?
#
loop_
_entity_poly.entity_id
_entity_poly.type
_entity_poly.pdbx_seq_one_letter_code
_entity_poly.pdbx_strand_id
1 'polypeptide(L)'
;MLTSMDKNSMEKLAEASAAEAEAEAEAASAVWQAVQAASASPAEETYVSDGNSQAAETTSEGSDIEADVRLHPRAVVIAKEAGGNLGLMIISNLLRPRNWKAPGNRRFFLDSYEVGELCYAAEQIFMHEPTVLQLKAPVKVFGDLHGQFGDLMRLFDEYGFPSPAGDITYIDYLFLGDYVDRGQQSLETITLLLALKAMFHLQFQIEYPENVHLIRGNHEAADINALFGFRLECIERMGENDGIWAWTRFNQLFNYLPLAALIEKKIICMHGGIGRSIHSVEQIEKLERPITMDAGSIILMDLLWSDPTENDSVEGLRPNA
;
A
#
# COMPACT_ATOMS: atom_id res chain seq x y z
N MET A 1 9.60 -31.72 29.99
CA MET A 1 8.43 -32.45 29.47
C MET A 1 7.51 -31.42 28.84
N LEU A 2 7.61 -31.21 27.52
CA LEU A 2 6.62 -30.47 26.75
C LEU A 2 5.97 -31.50 25.83
N THR A 3 4.70 -31.78 26.10
CA THR A 3 3.88 -32.80 25.43
C THR A 3 3.54 -32.33 24.03
N SER A 4 3.86 -33.15 23.02
CA SER A 4 3.44 -32.93 21.64
C SER A 4 1.92 -32.92 21.56
N MET A 5 1.33 -31.83 21.06
CA MET A 5 -0.08 -31.84 20.65
C MET A 5 -0.25 -32.84 19.50
N ASP A 6 -1.21 -33.75 19.66
CA ASP A 6 -1.52 -34.78 18.67
C ASP A 6 -2.06 -34.14 17.37
N LYS A 7 -1.70 -34.70 16.21
CA LYS A 7 -2.04 -34.15 14.88
C LYS A 7 -3.53 -33.91 14.71
N ASN A 8 -4.35 -34.78 15.30
CA ASN A 8 -5.80 -34.73 15.27
C ASN A 8 -6.36 -33.50 16.01
N SER A 9 -5.63 -32.98 17.00
CA SER A 9 -5.99 -31.75 17.71
C SER A 9 -5.61 -30.50 16.92
N MET A 10 -4.53 -30.54 16.13
CA MET A 10 -4.15 -29.43 15.25
C MET A 10 -5.09 -29.31 14.05
N GLU A 11 -5.51 -30.43 13.47
CA GLU A 11 -6.50 -30.44 12.38
C GLU A 11 -7.85 -29.87 12.85
N LYS A 12 -8.31 -30.23 14.06
CA LYS A 12 -9.54 -29.67 14.62
C LYS A 12 -9.45 -28.18 14.93
N LEU A 13 -8.27 -27.68 15.32
CA LEU A 13 -8.05 -26.25 15.52
C LEU A 13 -8.03 -25.49 14.19
N ALA A 14 -7.44 -26.08 13.14
CA ALA A 14 -7.45 -25.50 11.80
C ALA A 14 -8.87 -25.49 11.19
N GLU A 15 -9.65 -26.57 11.37
CA GLU A 15 -11.04 -26.64 10.93
C GLU A 15 -11.93 -25.64 11.68
N ALA A 16 -11.75 -25.50 13.00
CA ALA A 16 -12.49 -24.51 13.79
C ALA A 16 -12.15 -23.07 13.36
N SER A 17 -10.87 -22.77 13.12
CA SER A 17 -10.42 -21.46 12.63
C SER A 17 -10.90 -21.16 11.22
N ALA A 18 -10.94 -22.16 10.32
CA ALA A 18 -11.48 -22.02 8.98
C ALA A 18 -13.00 -21.75 9.01
N ALA A 19 -13.75 -22.46 9.86
CA ALA A 19 -15.18 -22.25 10.03
C ALA A 19 -15.51 -20.87 10.63
N GLU A 20 -14.67 -20.36 11.54
CA GLU A 20 -14.80 -19.02 12.12
C GLU A 20 -14.50 -17.94 11.06
N ALA A 21 -13.44 -18.10 10.27
CA ALA A 21 -13.11 -17.19 9.17
C ALA A 21 -14.17 -17.18 8.05
N GLU A 22 -14.79 -18.32 7.75
CA GLU A 22 -15.89 -18.42 6.79
C GLU A 22 -17.14 -17.70 7.31
N ALA A 23 -17.47 -17.85 8.59
CA ALA A 23 -18.57 -17.14 9.23
C ALA A 23 -18.36 -15.61 9.25
N GLU A 24 -17.12 -15.14 9.46
CA GLU A 24 -16.78 -13.72 9.40
C GLU A 24 -16.88 -13.15 7.98
N ALA A 25 -16.43 -13.92 6.97
CA ALA A 25 -16.55 -13.53 5.56
C ALA A 25 -18.03 -13.45 5.11
N GLU A 26 -18.86 -14.39 5.54
CA GLU A 26 -20.31 -14.35 5.31
C GLU A 26 -20.96 -13.15 6.01
N ALA A 27 -20.58 -12.84 7.25
CA ALA A 27 -21.09 -11.68 7.97
C ALA A 27 -20.70 -10.36 7.28
N ALA A 28 -19.46 -10.24 6.80
CA ALA A 28 -19.01 -9.08 6.03
C ALA A 28 -19.79 -8.92 4.72
N SER A 29 -20.08 -10.03 4.02
CA SER A 29 -20.90 -10.03 2.81
C SER A 29 -22.34 -9.59 3.09
N ALA A 30 -22.94 -10.06 4.19
CA ALA A 30 -24.29 -9.69 4.60
C ALA A 30 -24.40 -8.20 4.96
N VAL A 31 -23.40 -7.65 5.67
CA VAL A 31 -23.31 -6.21 5.97
C VAL A 31 -23.21 -5.39 4.68
N TRP A 32 -22.40 -5.82 3.72
CA TRP A 32 -22.27 -5.14 2.42
C TRP A 32 -23.59 -5.12 1.63
N GLN A 33 -24.34 -6.23 1.61
CA GLN A 33 -25.66 -6.27 0.98
C GLN A 33 -26.67 -5.35 1.66
N ALA A 34 -26.62 -5.24 3.00
CA ALA A 34 -27.48 -4.33 3.76
C ALA A 34 -27.17 -2.85 3.45
N VAL A 35 -25.89 -2.50 3.28
CA VAL A 35 -25.47 -1.14 2.89
C VAL A 35 -25.95 -0.81 1.49
N GLN A 36 -25.81 -1.72 0.52
CA GLN A 36 -26.33 -1.52 -0.85
C GLN A 36 -27.85 -1.33 -0.87
N ALA A 37 -28.59 -2.03 -0.02
CA ALA A 37 -30.03 -1.85 0.12
C ALA A 37 -30.42 -0.50 0.76
N ALA A 38 -29.63 0.00 1.71
CA ALA A 38 -29.85 1.29 2.35
C ALA A 38 -29.56 2.48 1.41
N SER A 39 -28.55 2.36 0.55
CA SER A 39 -28.18 3.38 -0.44
C SER A 39 -29.16 3.48 -1.63
N ALA A 40 -30.08 2.53 -1.78
CA ALA A 40 -31.07 2.50 -2.87
C ALA A 40 -32.38 3.24 -2.55
N SER A 41 -32.51 3.90 -1.39
CA SER A 41 -33.71 4.67 -1.02
C SER A 41 -33.56 6.15 -1.43
N PRO A 42 -34.51 6.77 -2.17
CA PRO A 42 -34.40 8.17 -2.55
C PRO A 42 -34.70 9.06 -1.33
N ALA A 43 -33.79 9.97 -1.00
CA ALA A 43 -34.03 11.02 0.00
C ALA A 43 -34.88 12.15 -0.61
N GLU A 44 -36.03 12.45 -0.01
CA GLU A 44 -36.79 13.68 -0.28
C GLU A 44 -36.01 14.89 0.24
N GLU A 45 -35.70 15.84 -0.65
CA GLU A 45 -35.03 17.09 -0.30
C GLU A 45 -36.01 18.08 0.34
N THR A 46 -35.73 18.51 1.58
CA THR A 46 -36.28 19.73 2.16
C THR A 46 -35.19 20.77 2.36
N TYR A 47 -35.26 21.84 1.57
CA TYR A 47 -34.45 23.05 1.67
C TYR A 47 -34.72 23.80 3.00
N VAL A 48 -33.64 24.19 3.70
CA VAL A 48 -33.68 25.29 4.68
C VAL A 48 -32.50 26.21 4.41
N SER A 49 -32.81 27.49 4.24
CA SER A 49 -31.87 28.59 4.01
C SER A 49 -31.50 29.29 5.32
N ASP A 50 -30.23 29.61 5.52
CA ASP A 50 -29.72 30.67 6.42
C ASP A 50 -28.41 31.17 5.79
N GLY A 51 -28.02 32.45 5.78
CA GLY A 51 -28.29 33.54 6.72
C GLY A 51 -26.93 34.17 7.05
N ASN A 52 -26.62 35.30 6.40
CA ASN A 52 -25.35 36.04 6.41
C ASN A 52 -25.02 36.70 7.77
N SER A 53 -23.76 36.63 8.26
CA SER A 53 -23.11 37.75 9.00
C SER A 53 -21.60 37.57 9.28
N GLN A 54 -20.82 38.42 8.61
CA GLN A 54 -19.70 39.27 9.07
C GLN A 54 -18.60 38.74 10.04
N ALA A 55 -17.36 38.86 9.55
CA ALA A 55 -16.09 38.76 10.26
C ALA A 55 -15.71 40.07 10.98
N ALA A 56 -15.02 39.94 12.11
CA ALA A 56 -14.29 41.01 12.78
C ALA A 56 -12.87 40.52 13.11
N GLU A 57 -11.88 41.32 12.72
CA GLU A 57 -10.46 41.16 13.03
C GLU A 57 -10.13 41.69 14.43
N THR A 58 -9.23 41.01 15.15
CA THR A 58 -8.36 41.62 16.17
C THR A 58 -7.01 40.88 16.23
N THR A 59 -5.94 41.67 16.32
CA THR A 59 -4.52 41.33 16.41
C THR A 59 -4.06 41.12 17.87
N SER A 60 -3.09 40.22 18.12
CA SER A 60 -1.98 40.41 19.08
C SER A 60 -0.96 39.26 19.09
N GLU A 61 0.29 39.62 19.38
CA GLU A 61 1.57 38.89 19.35
C GLU A 61 1.77 37.77 20.41
N GLY A 62 2.67 36.81 20.14
CA GLY A 62 3.63 36.29 21.15
C GLY A 62 3.67 34.79 21.49
N SER A 63 4.83 34.17 21.19
CA SER A 63 5.54 33.01 21.82
C SER A 63 5.05 31.56 21.69
N ASP A 64 5.98 30.73 21.19
CA ASP A 64 6.29 29.31 21.42
C ASP A 64 5.33 28.46 22.26
N ILE A 65 4.85 27.35 21.65
CA ILE A 65 4.78 25.99 22.19
C ILE A 65 4.57 25.04 21.00
N GLU A 66 5.47 24.07 20.80
CA GLU A 66 5.23 22.86 20.02
C GLU A 66 3.96 22.17 20.54
N ALA A 67 2.88 22.25 19.78
CA ALA A 67 1.69 21.45 20.02
C ALA A 67 1.83 20.15 19.22
N ASP A 68 2.17 19.08 19.92
CA ASP A 68 1.93 17.69 19.52
C ASP A 68 0.45 17.56 19.14
N VAL A 69 0.12 17.66 17.85
CA VAL A 69 -1.25 17.55 17.34
C VAL A 69 -1.62 16.08 17.38
N ARG A 70 -2.00 15.60 18.58
CA ARG A 70 -2.67 14.32 18.72
C ARG A 70 -4.02 14.41 18.03
N LEU A 71 -4.18 13.65 16.95
CA LEU A 71 -5.45 13.47 16.27
C LEU A 71 -6.52 13.06 17.28
N HIS A 72 -7.65 13.77 17.26
CA HIS A 72 -8.76 13.52 18.17
C HIS A 72 -9.22 12.05 18.05
N PRO A 73 -9.43 11.30 19.14
CA PRO A 73 -9.75 9.87 19.09
C PRO A 73 -10.93 9.51 18.18
N ARG A 74 -11.89 10.43 17.99
CA ARG A 74 -13.01 10.26 17.04
C ARG A 74 -12.61 10.36 15.56
N ALA A 75 -11.59 11.13 15.21
CA ALA A 75 -11.07 11.19 13.84
C ALA A 75 -10.36 9.88 13.47
N VAL A 76 -9.64 9.29 14.43
CA VAL A 76 -9.02 7.95 14.29
C VAL A 76 -10.09 6.87 14.14
N VAL A 77 -11.21 6.95 14.88
CA VAL A 77 -12.33 5.99 14.77
C VAL A 77 -13.06 6.10 13.43
N ILE A 78 -13.31 7.31 12.92
CA ILE A 78 -13.98 7.51 11.63
C ILE A 78 -13.10 7.06 10.45
N ALA A 79 -11.79 7.35 10.49
CA ALA A 79 -10.83 6.82 9.51
C ALA A 79 -10.73 5.28 9.58
N LYS A 80 -10.87 4.70 10.77
CA LYS A 80 -10.87 3.25 11.01
C LYS A 80 -12.12 2.54 10.48
N GLU A 81 -13.30 3.16 10.55
CA GLU A 81 -14.56 2.58 10.04
C GLU A 81 -14.74 2.79 8.53
N ALA A 82 -14.41 3.96 7.99
CA ALA A 82 -14.52 4.25 6.55
C ALA A 82 -13.39 3.62 5.73
N GLY A 83 -12.13 3.75 6.20
CA GLY A 83 -10.95 3.17 5.55
C GLY A 83 -10.89 1.65 5.65
N GLY A 84 -11.37 1.07 6.75
CA GLY A 84 -11.46 -0.39 6.93
C GLY A 84 -12.46 -1.03 5.95
N ASN A 85 -13.62 -0.42 5.75
CA ASN A 85 -14.63 -0.93 4.82
C ASN A 85 -14.18 -0.81 3.35
N LEU A 86 -13.56 0.32 2.99
CA LEU A 86 -12.99 0.51 1.65
C LEU A 86 -11.89 -0.52 1.36
N GLY A 87 -10.96 -0.74 2.31
CA GLY A 87 -9.93 -1.76 2.17
C GLY A 87 -10.50 -3.17 1.97
N LEU A 88 -11.51 -3.56 2.76
CA LEU A 88 -12.16 -4.87 2.64
C LEU A 88 -12.85 -5.03 1.29
N MET A 89 -13.50 -3.98 0.81
CA MET A 89 -14.13 -3.96 -0.51
C MET A 89 -13.07 -4.16 -1.60
N ILE A 90 -11.95 -3.43 -1.55
CA ILE A 90 -10.87 -3.56 -2.53
C ILE A 90 -10.31 -4.99 -2.52
N ILE A 91 -9.97 -5.52 -1.35
CA ILE A 91 -9.43 -6.89 -1.21
C ILE A 91 -10.44 -7.91 -1.75
N SER A 92 -11.72 -7.82 -1.39
CA SER A 92 -12.76 -8.75 -1.85
C SER A 92 -12.99 -8.70 -3.38
N ASN A 93 -12.76 -7.54 -3.99
CA ASN A 93 -12.87 -7.37 -5.44
C ASN A 93 -11.62 -7.84 -6.19
N LEU A 94 -10.43 -7.53 -5.67
CA LEU A 94 -9.16 -7.71 -6.39
C LEU A 94 -8.39 -8.97 -6.01
N LEU A 95 -8.34 -9.36 -4.73
CA LEU A 95 -7.57 -10.51 -4.26
C LEU A 95 -8.28 -11.82 -4.60
N ARG A 96 -8.19 -12.24 -5.87
CA ARG A 96 -8.86 -13.44 -6.40
C ARG A 96 -7.87 -14.36 -7.13
N PRO A 97 -6.93 -15.02 -6.42
CA PRO A 97 -5.82 -15.75 -7.04
C PRO A 97 -6.23 -16.75 -8.13
N ARG A 98 -7.30 -17.53 -7.90
CA ARG A 98 -7.78 -18.58 -8.83
C ARG A 98 -8.67 -18.10 -9.96
N ASN A 99 -9.39 -17.00 -9.73
CA ASN A 99 -10.57 -16.63 -10.52
C ASN A 99 -10.50 -15.21 -11.06
N TRP A 100 -9.38 -14.50 -10.86
CA TRP A 100 -9.25 -13.16 -11.38
C TRP A 100 -9.26 -13.18 -12.92
N LYS A 101 -10.05 -12.26 -13.47
CA LYS A 101 -10.11 -11.97 -14.90
C LYS A 101 -10.18 -10.47 -15.06
N ALA A 102 -9.40 -9.94 -15.98
CA ALA A 102 -9.48 -8.54 -16.36
C ALA A 102 -10.94 -8.19 -16.74
N PRO A 103 -11.54 -7.14 -16.16
CA PRO A 103 -12.88 -6.71 -16.52
C PRO A 103 -12.94 -6.36 -18.02
N GLY A 104 -14.02 -6.76 -18.70
CA GLY A 104 -14.22 -6.40 -20.11
C GLY A 104 -14.45 -4.90 -20.31
N ASN A 105 -14.99 -4.23 -19.29
CA ASN A 105 -15.03 -2.76 -19.21
C ASN A 105 -13.71 -2.27 -18.58
N ARG A 106 -12.98 -1.40 -19.29
CA ARG A 106 -11.72 -0.83 -18.79
C ARG A 106 -11.93 0.24 -17.73
N ARG A 107 -13.15 0.68 -17.40
CA ARG A 107 -13.38 1.62 -16.29
C ARG A 107 -12.89 1.01 -14.97
N PHE A 108 -12.13 1.78 -14.20
CA PHE A 108 -11.71 1.38 -12.86
C PHE A 108 -12.89 1.49 -11.88
N PHE A 109 -12.96 0.56 -10.93
CA PHE A 109 -14.14 0.43 -10.07
C PHE A 109 -14.19 1.43 -8.91
N LEU A 110 -13.04 1.99 -8.51
CA LEU A 110 -12.97 3.06 -7.54
C LEU A 110 -13.13 4.42 -8.22
N ASP A 111 -13.77 5.36 -7.54
CA ASP A 111 -13.72 6.77 -7.91
C ASP A 111 -12.47 7.49 -7.35
N SER A 112 -12.30 8.76 -7.74
CA SER A 112 -11.16 9.56 -7.31
C SER A 112 -11.15 9.79 -5.79
N TYR A 113 -12.31 9.93 -5.16
CA TYR A 113 -12.42 10.12 -3.72
C TYR A 113 -11.96 8.87 -2.95
N GLU A 114 -12.42 7.69 -3.36
CA GLU A 114 -12.01 6.40 -2.79
C GLU A 114 -10.51 6.15 -2.97
N VAL A 115 -9.93 6.48 -4.12
CA VAL A 115 -8.47 6.45 -4.31
C VAL A 115 -7.77 7.40 -3.34
N GLY A 116 -8.34 8.58 -3.12
CA GLY A 116 -7.89 9.56 -2.14
C GLY A 116 -7.80 9.03 -0.72
N GLU A 117 -8.89 8.45 -0.25
CA GLU A 117 -9.02 7.85 1.09
C GLU A 117 -8.05 6.69 1.28
N LEU A 118 -7.95 5.78 0.29
CA LEU A 118 -6.99 4.68 0.32
C LEU A 118 -5.55 5.18 0.44
N CYS A 119 -5.17 6.15 -0.40
CA CYS A 119 -3.83 6.73 -0.35
C CYS A 119 -3.59 7.43 0.99
N TYR A 120 -4.56 8.19 1.49
CA TYR A 120 -4.42 8.83 2.80
C TYR A 120 -4.17 7.81 3.91
N ALA A 121 -4.96 6.74 3.98
CA ALA A 121 -4.81 5.69 4.97
C ALA A 121 -3.43 5.02 4.92
N ALA A 122 -2.96 4.65 3.73
CA ALA A 122 -1.64 4.03 3.56
C ALA A 122 -0.48 5.01 3.84
N GLU A 123 -0.62 6.29 3.45
CA GLU A 123 0.36 7.33 3.74
C GLU A 123 0.56 7.55 5.24
N GLN A 124 -0.51 7.52 6.04
CA GLN A 124 -0.39 7.61 7.51
C GLN A 124 0.48 6.49 8.09
N ILE A 125 0.50 5.31 7.47
CA ILE A 125 1.34 4.20 7.88
C ILE A 125 2.79 4.47 7.46
N PHE A 126 3.01 4.73 6.17
CA PHE A 126 4.34 4.96 5.62
C PHE A 126 5.10 6.11 6.29
N MET A 127 4.38 7.14 6.76
CA MET A 127 4.94 8.27 7.50
C MET A 127 5.59 7.86 8.83
N HIS A 128 5.11 6.78 9.46
CA HIS A 128 5.63 6.29 10.74
C HIS A 128 6.61 5.13 10.59
N GLU A 129 6.67 4.49 9.42
CA GLU A 129 7.68 3.49 9.13
C GLU A 129 9.07 4.11 9.03
N PRO A 130 10.16 3.37 9.30
CA PRO A 130 11.51 3.84 9.02
C PRO A 130 11.82 3.81 7.52
N THR A 131 12.79 4.61 7.08
CA THR A 131 13.25 4.60 5.69
C THR A 131 13.87 3.26 5.27
N VAL A 132 14.49 2.54 6.21
CA VAL A 132 14.93 1.15 6.05
C VAL A 132 14.12 0.26 6.98
N LEU A 133 13.23 -0.55 6.41
CA LEU A 133 12.40 -1.49 7.17
C LEU A 133 13.26 -2.57 7.83
N GLN A 134 12.87 -3.03 9.02
CA GLN A 134 13.57 -4.08 9.77
C GLN A 134 12.70 -5.31 9.86
N LEU A 135 13.01 -6.34 9.08
CA LEU A 135 12.13 -7.49 8.87
C LEU A 135 12.72 -8.78 9.48
N LYS A 136 11.84 -9.69 9.88
CA LYS A 136 12.20 -11.02 10.39
C LYS A 136 11.75 -12.10 9.42
N ALA A 137 12.50 -13.20 9.36
CA ALA A 137 12.10 -14.35 8.58
C ALA A 137 10.98 -15.14 9.30
N PRO A 138 10.06 -15.80 8.56
CA PRO A 138 10.05 -15.96 7.09
C PRO A 138 9.43 -14.75 6.34
N VAL A 139 10.00 -14.42 5.18
CA VAL A 139 9.51 -13.36 4.28
C VAL A 139 9.44 -13.89 2.84
N LYS A 140 8.35 -13.62 2.13
CA LYS A 140 8.26 -13.74 0.67
C LYS A 140 8.64 -12.43 0.01
N VAL A 141 9.61 -12.47 -0.89
CA VAL A 141 10.12 -11.28 -1.57
C VAL A 141 9.64 -11.29 -3.03
N PHE A 142 8.99 -10.21 -3.45
CA PHE A 142 8.46 -10.00 -4.79
C PHE A 142 9.22 -8.85 -5.45
N GLY A 143 9.74 -9.10 -6.66
CA GLY A 143 10.32 -8.06 -7.52
C GLY A 143 9.24 -7.30 -8.29
N ASP A 144 9.64 -6.77 -9.44
CA ASP A 144 8.83 -5.91 -10.30
C ASP A 144 7.49 -6.54 -10.67
N LEU A 145 6.43 -5.74 -10.61
CA LEU A 145 5.08 -6.15 -10.99
C LEU A 145 4.61 -5.49 -12.27
N HIS A 146 4.97 -4.22 -12.50
CA HIS A 146 4.67 -3.46 -13.72
C HIS A 146 3.24 -3.64 -14.21
N GLY A 147 2.26 -3.48 -13.32
CA GLY A 147 0.85 -3.62 -13.67
C GLY A 147 0.45 -4.97 -14.27
N GLN A 148 1.25 -6.05 -14.11
CA GLN A 148 0.93 -7.42 -14.53
C GLN A 148 0.07 -8.13 -13.48
N PHE A 149 -1.08 -7.55 -13.16
CA PHE A 149 -1.91 -7.99 -12.05
C PHE A 149 -2.34 -9.47 -12.12
N GLY A 150 -2.62 -9.97 -13.33
CA GLY A 150 -2.98 -11.37 -13.52
C GLY A 150 -1.85 -12.34 -13.14
N ASP A 151 -0.59 -11.94 -13.32
CA ASP A 151 0.55 -12.75 -12.93
C ASP A 151 0.78 -12.70 -11.41
N LEU A 152 0.54 -11.54 -10.77
CA LEU A 152 0.50 -11.45 -9.30
C LEU A 152 -0.55 -12.40 -8.71
N MET A 153 -1.75 -12.47 -9.29
CA MET A 153 -2.80 -13.41 -8.86
C MET A 153 -2.38 -14.88 -9.01
N ARG A 154 -1.65 -15.22 -10.08
CA ARG A 154 -1.10 -16.57 -10.27
C ARG A 154 -0.03 -16.90 -9.22
N LEU A 155 0.87 -15.96 -8.92
CA LEU A 155 1.88 -16.14 -7.87
C LEU A 155 1.21 -16.37 -6.50
N PHE A 156 0.15 -15.64 -6.21
CA PHE A 156 -0.65 -15.80 -5.00
C PHE A 156 -1.39 -17.13 -4.93
N ASP A 157 -1.83 -17.71 -6.05
CA ASP A 157 -2.48 -19.03 -6.08
C ASP A 157 -1.46 -20.15 -5.86
N GLU A 158 -0.29 -20.03 -6.48
CA GLU A 158 0.77 -21.05 -6.43
C GLU A 158 1.50 -21.05 -5.08
N TYR A 159 1.82 -19.87 -4.55
CA TYR A 159 2.72 -19.72 -3.40
C TYR A 159 2.06 -19.20 -2.14
N GLY A 160 0.72 -19.08 -2.11
CA GLY A 160 -0.03 -18.55 -0.98
C GLY A 160 -0.15 -17.03 -1.00
N PHE A 161 -1.25 -16.53 -0.46
CA PHE A 161 -1.70 -15.15 -0.61
C PHE A 161 -2.03 -14.50 0.74
N PRO A 162 -1.93 -13.16 0.82
CA PRO A 162 -2.02 -12.43 2.09
C PRO A 162 -3.48 -12.32 2.57
N SER A 163 -4.00 -13.40 3.16
CA SER A 163 -5.32 -13.45 3.79
C SER A 163 -5.29 -14.27 5.09
N PRO A 164 -6.25 -14.09 6.02
CA PRO A 164 -6.31 -14.87 7.25
C PRO A 164 -6.37 -16.39 7.02
N ALA A 165 -7.07 -16.83 5.97
CA ALA A 165 -7.11 -18.24 5.54
C ALA A 165 -5.89 -18.66 4.70
N GLY A 166 -5.07 -17.70 4.28
CA GLY A 166 -3.79 -17.90 3.62
C GLY A 166 -2.66 -18.02 4.64
N ASP A 167 -1.52 -17.41 4.34
CA ASP A 167 -0.32 -17.51 5.17
C ASP A 167 0.18 -16.17 5.73
N ILE A 168 -0.67 -15.14 5.67
CA ILE A 168 -0.36 -13.81 6.21
C ILE A 168 -0.10 -13.84 7.71
N THR A 169 -0.58 -14.86 8.43
CA THR A 169 -0.49 -14.92 9.89
C THR A 169 0.89 -15.35 10.40
N TYR A 170 1.74 -15.89 9.52
CA TYR A 170 3.07 -16.38 9.88
C TYR A 170 4.16 -16.09 8.83
N ILE A 171 3.84 -15.47 7.69
CA ILE A 171 4.79 -15.05 6.65
C ILE A 171 4.58 -13.58 6.29
N ASP A 172 5.68 -12.83 6.31
CA ASP A 172 5.72 -11.45 5.82
C ASP A 172 5.83 -11.41 4.29
N TYR A 173 5.28 -10.38 3.68
CA TYR A 173 5.36 -10.08 2.26
C TYR A 173 6.16 -8.81 2.06
N LEU A 174 7.24 -8.88 1.29
CA LEU A 174 8.03 -7.71 0.90
C LEU A 174 7.97 -7.55 -0.61
N PHE A 175 7.50 -6.39 -1.08
CA PHE A 175 7.55 -6.03 -2.48
C PHE A 175 8.59 -4.95 -2.73
N LEU A 176 9.41 -5.14 -3.76
CA LEU A 176 10.63 -4.37 -4.02
C LEU A 176 10.43 -3.14 -4.93
N GLY A 177 9.21 -2.65 -5.10
CA GLY A 177 8.91 -1.53 -5.99
C GLY A 177 8.42 -1.96 -7.37
N ASP A 178 8.30 -0.97 -8.27
CA ASP A 178 7.86 -1.14 -9.65
C ASP A 178 6.49 -1.80 -9.76
N TYR A 179 5.52 -1.17 -9.09
CA TYR A 179 4.14 -1.60 -9.03
C TYR A 179 3.38 -1.20 -10.30
N VAL A 180 3.76 -0.06 -10.88
CA VAL A 180 3.05 0.61 -11.98
C VAL A 180 3.83 0.58 -13.29
N ASP A 181 3.18 1.06 -14.35
CA ASP A 181 3.66 1.16 -15.73
C ASP A 181 3.81 -0.17 -16.48
N ARG A 182 4.02 -0.07 -17.80
CA ARG A 182 4.22 -1.15 -18.79
C ARG A 182 3.01 -2.08 -18.97
N GLY A 183 2.48 -2.65 -17.90
CA GLY A 183 1.26 -3.45 -17.88
C GLY A 183 0.00 -2.59 -17.98
N GLN A 184 -1.15 -3.26 -18.01
CA GLN A 184 -2.46 -2.60 -18.20
C GLN A 184 -3.30 -2.54 -16.93
N GLN A 185 -2.77 -3.05 -15.82
CA GLN A 185 -3.46 -3.15 -14.54
C GLN A 185 -2.63 -2.56 -13.39
N SER A 186 -2.00 -1.41 -13.63
CA SER A 186 -1.24 -0.70 -12.60
C SER A 186 -2.19 -0.24 -11.49
N LEU A 187 -3.40 0.23 -11.84
CA LEU A 187 -4.41 0.66 -10.88
C LEU A 187 -4.80 -0.48 -9.94
N GLU A 188 -5.13 -1.67 -10.46
CA GLU A 188 -5.43 -2.84 -9.63
C GLU A 188 -4.24 -3.24 -8.75
N THR A 189 -3.03 -3.21 -9.32
CA THR A 189 -1.80 -3.62 -8.61
C THR A 189 -1.56 -2.71 -7.42
N ILE A 190 -1.44 -1.40 -7.63
CA ILE A 190 -1.13 -0.50 -6.52
C ILE A 190 -2.28 -0.41 -5.51
N THR A 191 -3.54 -0.39 -5.97
CA THR A 191 -4.68 -0.31 -5.03
C THR A 191 -4.82 -1.55 -4.17
N LEU A 192 -4.60 -2.76 -4.70
CA LEU A 192 -4.58 -3.97 -3.88
C LEU A 192 -3.46 -3.92 -2.84
N LEU A 193 -2.24 -3.56 -3.24
CA LEU A 193 -1.09 -3.51 -2.33
C LEU A 193 -1.28 -2.48 -1.22
N LEU A 194 -1.80 -1.30 -1.54
CA LEU A 194 -2.14 -0.27 -0.54
C LEU A 194 -3.28 -0.73 0.38
N ALA A 195 -4.30 -1.42 -0.15
CA ALA A 195 -5.38 -1.94 0.66
C ALA A 195 -4.88 -3.01 1.64
N LEU A 196 -4.04 -3.95 1.18
CA LEU A 196 -3.38 -4.93 2.04
C LEU A 196 -2.54 -4.22 3.12
N LYS A 197 -1.74 -3.21 2.75
CA LYS A 197 -0.95 -2.43 3.70
C LYS A 197 -1.82 -1.75 4.77
N ALA A 198 -2.88 -1.07 4.34
CA ALA A 198 -3.75 -0.29 5.22
C ALA A 198 -4.61 -1.15 6.15
N MET A 199 -5.17 -2.24 5.62
CA MET A 199 -6.09 -3.12 6.32
C MET A 199 -5.45 -3.84 7.50
N PHE A 200 -4.27 -4.43 7.28
CA PHE A 200 -3.62 -5.22 8.31
C PHE A 200 -3.03 -4.34 9.42
N HIS A 201 -2.76 -3.06 9.13
CA HIS A 201 -2.30 -2.11 10.15
C HIS A 201 -3.44 -1.50 10.99
N LEU A 202 -4.65 -1.29 10.43
CA LEU A 202 -5.73 -0.57 11.11
C LEU A 202 -6.74 -1.45 11.85
N GLN A 203 -6.99 -2.67 11.36
CA GLN A 203 -8.05 -3.52 11.90
C GLN A 203 -7.55 -4.51 12.97
N PHE A 204 -6.25 -4.83 12.96
CA PHE A 204 -5.71 -5.96 13.72
C PHE A 204 -4.47 -5.65 14.56
N GLN A 205 -4.24 -4.39 14.99
CA GLN A 205 -3.09 -4.06 15.86
C GLN A 205 -2.96 -4.94 17.13
N ILE A 206 -4.03 -5.65 17.51
CA ILE A 206 -4.04 -6.57 18.67
C ILE A 206 -3.80 -8.04 18.26
N GLU A 207 -4.03 -8.44 17.00
CA GLU A 207 -4.03 -9.86 16.58
C GLU A 207 -3.07 -10.21 15.43
N TYR A 208 -2.74 -9.29 14.50
CA TYR A 208 -1.87 -9.61 13.36
C TYR A 208 -0.74 -8.59 13.19
N PRO A 209 0.52 -9.05 13.12
CA PRO A 209 1.66 -8.17 12.89
C PRO A 209 1.62 -7.51 11.50
N GLU A 210 2.45 -6.48 11.32
CA GLU A 210 2.65 -5.80 10.03
C GLU A 210 3.29 -6.77 9.03
N ASN A 211 2.48 -7.44 8.22
CA ASN A 211 2.97 -8.56 7.39
C ASN A 211 3.01 -8.22 5.89
N VAL A 212 2.74 -6.98 5.50
CA VAL A 212 2.88 -6.50 4.12
C VAL A 212 3.74 -5.24 4.10
N HIS A 213 4.84 -5.31 3.35
CA HIS A 213 5.90 -4.32 3.29
C HIS A 213 6.12 -3.91 1.85
N LEU A 214 6.12 -2.61 1.58
CA LEU A 214 6.30 -2.03 0.27
C LEU A 214 7.49 -1.08 0.32
N ILE A 215 8.48 -1.26 -0.55
CA ILE A 215 9.55 -0.28 -0.75
C ILE A 215 9.38 0.41 -2.11
N ARG A 216 10.05 1.54 -2.31
CA ARG A 216 9.93 2.33 -3.54
C ARG A 216 10.76 1.75 -4.68
N GLY A 217 10.18 1.64 -5.87
CA GLY A 217 10.90 1.42 -7.13
C GLY A 217 11.13 2.71 -7.92
N ASN A 218 11.85 2.63 -9.03
CA ASN A 218 12.09 3.81 -9.86
C ASN A 218 10.84 4.22 -10.65
N HIS A 219 9.92 3.31 -10.93
CA HIS A 219 8.63 3.62 -11.56
C HIS A 219 7.64 4.33 -10.61
N GLU A 220 7.90 4.36 -9.31
CA GLU A 220 7.18 5.19 -8.34
C GLU A 220 7.70 6.66 -8.31
N ALA A 221 8.15 7.17 -9.46
CA ALA A 221 8.50 8.56 -9.70
C ALA A 221 7.57 9.19 -10.76
N ALA A 222 7.09 10.42 -10.50
CA ALA A 222 6.03 11.04 -11.29
C ALA A 222 6.41 11.26 -12.77
N ASP A 223 7.64 11.65 -13.04
CA ASP A 223 8.17 11.82 -14.39
C ASP A 223 8.26 10.48 -15.14
N ILE A 224 8.68 9.42 -14.44
CA ILE A 224 8.78 8.07 -14.99
C ILE A 224 7.39 7.51 -15.31
N ASN A 225 6.48 7.52 -14.34
CA ASN A 225 5.14 6.94 -14.53
C ASN A 225 4.16 7.81 -15.34
N ALA A 226 4.49 9.09 -15.55
CA ALA A 226 3.87 9.88 -16.60
C ALA A 226 4.29 9.41 -18.00
N LEU A 227 5.55 8.99 -18.16
CA LEU A 227 6.12 8.59 -19.44
C LEU A 227 5.75 7.15 -19.83
N PHE A 228 5.74 6.21 -18.88
CA PHE A 228 5.66 4.78 -19.15
C PHE A 228 4.27 4.14 -19.03
N GLY A 229 3.24 4.94 -18.71
CA GLY A 229 1.84 4.58 -18.99
C GLY A 229 0.88 4.76 -17.83
N PHE A 230 1.33 4.86 -16.58
CA PHE A 230 0.42 4.92 -15.43
C PHE A 230 -0.47 6.16 -15.45
N ARG A 231 0.07 7.33 -15.79
CA ARG A 231 -0.75 8.55 -15.93
C ARG A 231 -1.83 8.41 -16.99
N LEU A 232 -1.50 7.78 -18.12
CA LEU A 232 -2.46 7.53 -19.20
C LEU A 232 -3.50 6.50 -18.77
N GLU A 233 -3.10 5.46 -18.05
CA GLU A 233 -4.02 4.46 -17.47
C GLU A 233 -5.05 5.13 -16.54
N CYS A 234 -4.61 5.99 -15.63
CA CYS A 234 -5.52 6.73 -14.74
C CYS A 234 -6.53 7.57 -15.54
N ILE A 235 -6.07 8.33 -16.55
CA ILE A 235 -6.93 9.17 -17.40
C ILE A 235 -7.92 8.33 -18.19
N GLU A 236 -7.46 7.25 -18.82
CA GLU A 236 -8.30 6.38 -19.65
C GLU A 236 -9.39 5.70 -18.81
N ARG A 237 -9.04 5.23 -17.61
CA ARG A 237 -9.88 4.32 -16.82
C ARG A 237 -10.74 5.02 -15.77
N MET A 238 -10.37 6.22 -15.35
CA MET A 238 -11.13 7.02 -14.37
C MET A 238 -11.73 8.30 -14.96
N GLY A 239 -11.34 8.69 -16.19
CA GLY A 239 -11.72 9.96 -16.80
C GLY A 239 -10.63 11.02 -16.63
N GLU A 240 -10.65 12.07 -17.45
CA GLU A 240 -9.54 13.03 -17.52
C GLU A 240 -9.26 13.74 -16.18
N ASN A 241 -10.27 14.37 -15.58
CA ASN A 241 -10.09 15.12 -14.33
C ASN A 241 -9.78 14.18 -13.16
N ASP A 242 -10.60 13.15 -12.97
CA ASP A 242 -10.46 12.19 -11.87
C ASP A 242 -9.17 11.36 -11.99
N GLY A 243 -8.78 10.99 -13.21
CA GLY A 243 -7.55 10.27 -13.48
C GLY A 243 -6.29 11.10 -13.24
N ILE A 244 -6.27 12.37 -13.65
CA ILE A 244 -5.15 13.29 -13.33
C ILE A 244 -5.04 13.49 -11.82
N TRP A 245 -6.18 13.65 -11.14
CA TRP A 245 -6.23 13.79 -9.69
C TRP A 245 -5.70 12.54 -8.98
N ALA A 246 -6.20 11.36 -9.35
CA ALA A 246 -5.77 10.08 -8.79
C ALA A 246 -4.28 9.83 -9.01
N TRP A 247 -3.78 10.07 -10.24
CA TRP A 247 -2.34 9.96 -10.56
C TRP A 247 -1.48 10.89 -9.71
N THR A 248 -1.93 12.13 -9.49
CA THR A 248 -1.23 13.09 -8.62
C THR A 248 -1.22 12.59 -7.17
N ARG A 249 -2.34 12.04 -6.70
CA ARG A 249 -2.46 11.51 -5.34
C ARG A 249 -1.56 10.31 -5.11
N PHE A 250 -1.50 9.35 -6.03
CA PHE A 250 -0.58 8.22 -5.95
C PHE A 250 0.88 8.67 -5.87
N ASN A 251 1.28 9.65 -6.70
CA ASN A 251 2.65 10.16 -6.70
C ASN A 251 3.01 10.90 -5.40
N GLN A 252 2.07 11.59 -4.77
CA GLN A 252 2.28 12.16 -3.44
C GLN A 252 2.56 11.06 -2.41
N LEU A 253 1.77 9.97 -2.42
CA LEU A 253 1.99 8.81 -1.55
C LEU A 253 3.32 8.12 -1.83
N PHE A 254 3.72 7.96 -3.09
CA PHE A 254 4.96 7.29 -3.47
C PHE A 254 6.20 7.95 -2.87
N ASN A 255 6.16 9.26 -2.62
CA ASN A 255 7.25 9.98 -1.95
C ASN A 255 7.43 9.55 -0.49
N TYR A 256 6.40 8.98 0.12
CA TYR A 256 6.45 8.40 1.46
C TYR A 256 6.88 6.94 1.47
N LEU A 257 7.07 6.23 0.36
CA LEU A 257 7.45 4.81 0.42
C LEU A 257 8.84 4.61 1.05
N PRO A 258 9.02 3.63 1.98
CA PRO A 258 10.34 3.20 2.44
C PRO A 258 11.28 2.89 1.26
N LEU A 259 12.59 3.05 1.46
CA LEU A 259 13.56 2.96 0.36
C LEU A 259 14.34 1.65 0.35
N ALA A 260 14.36 0.93 1.46
CA ALA A 260 14.99 -0.38 1.57
C ALA A 260 14.38 -1.19 2.71
N ALA A 261 14.71 -2.48 2.77
CA ALA A 261 14.39 -3.36 3.89
C ALA A 261 15.61 -4.20 4.27
N LEU A 262 15.76 -4.53 5.54
CA LEU A 262 16.84 -5.36 6.06
C LEU A 262 16.24 -6.60 6.77
N ILE A 263 16.38 -7.76 6.14
CA ILE A 263 15.86 -9.03 6.65
C ILE A 263 16.91 -9.67 7.55
N GLU A 264 16.53 -10.00 8.79
CA GLU A 264 17.37 -10.69 9.79
C GLU A 264 18.72 -9.99 10.07
N LYS A 265 18.80 -8.67 9.81
CA LYS A 265 20.06 -7.89 9.84
C LYS A 265 21.16 -8.46 8.96
N LYS A 266 20.80 -9.20 7.90
CA LYS A 266 21.72 -9.97 7.06
C LYS A 266 21.53 -9.71 5.57
N ILE A 267 20.28 -9.57 5.11
CA ILE A 267 19.95 -9.41 3.70
C ILE A 267 19.37 -8.02 3.52
N ILE A 268 20.11 -7.14 2.84
CA ILE A 268 19.59 -5.84 2.41
C ILE A 268 18.80 -6.02 1.12
N CYS A 269 17.61 -5.44 1.09
CA CYS A 269 16.69 -5.44 -0.03
C CYS A 269 16.47 -3.99 -0.46
N MET A 270 16.74 -3.72 -1.73
CA MET A 270 16.54 -2.43 -2.40
C MET A 270 16.06 -2.72 -3.81
N HIS A 271 15.47 -1.72 -4.46
CA HIS A 271 14.93 -1.91 -5.81
C HIS A 271 16.04 -2.08 -6.86
N GLY A 272 16.92 -1.08 -6.97
CA GLY A 272 18.09 -1.14 -7.85
C GLY A 272 19.30 -1.74 -7.13
N GLY A 273 20.18 -0.89 -6.58
CA GLY A 273 21.43 -1.36 -6.01
C GLY A 273 22.20 -0.31 -5.22
N ILE A 274 23.43 -0.67 -4.83
CA ILE A 274 24.25 0.18 -3.96
C ILE A 274 24.87 1.39 -4.69
N GLY A 275 25.03 1.28 -6.01
CA GLY A 275 25.74 2.29 -6.80
C GLY A 275 27.07 2.71 -6.17
N ARG A 276 27.53 3.93 -6.47
CA ARG A 276 28.86 4.38 -6.02
C ARG A 276 28.87 5.05 -4.65
N SER A 277 27.71 5.46 -4.17
CA SER A 277 27.59 6.41 -3.06
C SER A 277 27.22 5.74 -1.74
N ILE A 278 26.77 4.48 -1.78
CA ILE A 278 26.26 3.74 -0.64
C ILE A 278 27.35 2.80 -0.12
N HIS A 279 27.78 3.05 1.10
CA HIS A 279 28.81 2.28 1.80
C HIS A 279 28.30 1.68 3.10
N SER A 280 27.17 2.17 3.63
CA SER A 280 26.56 1.65 4.85
C SER A 280 25.03 1.84 4.84
N VAL A 281 24.32 0.99 5.60
CA VAL A 281 22.85 1.05 5.71
C VAL A 281 22.41 2.34 6.41
N GLU A 282 23.21 2.82 7.36
CA GLU A 282 22.96 4.05 8.11
C GLU A 282 22.94 5.30 7.22
N GLN A 283 23.57 5.26 6.04
CA GLN A 283 23.45 6.34 5.05
C GLN A 283 22.05 6.39 4.45
N ILE A 284 21.43 5.23 4.21
CA ILE A 284 20.07 5.13 3.68
C ILE A 284 19.06 5.53 4.75
N GLU A 285 19.26 5.10 6.00
CA GLU A 285 18.39 5.43 7.14
C GLU A 285 18.27 6.94 7.40
N LYS A 286 19.28 7.73 7.03
CA LYS A 286 19.30 9.19 7.19
C LYS A 286 18.50 9.93 6.12
N LEU A 287 18.03 9.26 5.07
CA LEU A 287 17.17 9.91 4.08
C LEU A 287 15.79 10.15 4.69
N GLU A 288 15.40 11.42 4.76
CA GLU A 288 14.11 11.85 5.27
C GLU A 288 13.03 11.67 4.20
N ARG A 289 11.90 11.08 4.60
CA ARG A 289 10.69 10.96 3.77
C ARG A 289 9.61 11.92 4.28
N PRO A 290 8.80 12.53 3.39
CA PRO A 290 8.69 12.26 1.97
C PRO A 290 9.87 12.81 1.15
N ILE A 291 10.29 12.08 0.12
CA ILE A 291 11.40 12.48 -0.75
C ILE A 291 10.97 12.42 -2.22
N THR A 292 11.33 13.44 -2.99
CA THR A 292 11.08 13.52 -4.44
C THR A 292 12.38 13.31 -5.21
N MET A 293 12.29 12.98 -6.51
CA MET A 293 13.50 12.72 -7.32
C MET A 293 14.36 13.98 -7.53
N ASP A 294 13.76 15.18 -7.56
CA ASP A 294 14.43 16.47 -7.71
C ASP A 294 15.13 16.95 -6.43
N ALA A 295 14.55 16.65 -5.26
CA ALA A 295 15.20 16.84 -3.97
C ALA A 295 16.15 15.68 -3.61
N GLY A 296 16.09 14.60 -4.38
CA GLY A 296 16.78 13.34 -4.15
C GLY A 296 18.31 13.47 -4.19
N SER A 297 18.97 12.79 -3.27
CA SER A 297 20.43 12.69 -3.28
C SER A 297 20.91 11.63 -4.28
N ILE A 298 22.21 11.63 -4.59
CA ILE A 298 22.84 10.56 -5.38
C ILE A 298 22.61 9.16 -4.76
N ILE A 299 22.42 9.07 -3.45
CA ILE A 299 22.06 7.82 -2.76
C ILE A 299 20.67 7.35 -3.19
N LEU A 300 19.68 8.25 -3.31
CA LEU A 300 18.35 7.89 -3.80
C LEU A 300 18.42 7.38 -5.24
N MET A 301 19.21 8.05 -6.09
CA MET A 301 19.42 7.61 -7.47
C MET A 301 20.05 6.22 -7.51
N ASP A 302 21.11 6.00 -6.73
CA ASP A 302 21.79 4.71 -6.68
C ASP A 302 20.82 3.60 -6.22
N LEU A 303 20.04 3.82 -5.15
CA LEU A 303 19.06 2.87 -4.60
C LEU A 303 18.01 2.42 -5.62
N LEU A 304 17.56 3.32 -6.49
CA LEU A 304 16.47 3.09 -7.42
C LEU A 304 16.94 2.68 -8.83
N TRP A 305 18.19 2.96 -9.22
CA TRP A 305 18.62 2.81 -10.62
C TRP A 305 19.93 2.04 -10.84
N SER A 306 20.63 1.65 -9.78
CA SER A 306 21.90 0.93 -9.96
C SER A 306 21.65 -0.51 -10.38
N ASP A 307 22.38 -0.95 -11.40
CA ASP A 307 22.37 -2.32 -11.89
C ASP A 307 23.69 -3.04 -11.54
N PRO A 308 23.66 -4.37 -11.35
CA PRO A 308 24.88 -5.16 -11.37
C PRO A 308 25.51 -5.14 -12.77
N THR A 309 26.84 -5.30 -12.83
CA THR A 309 27.51 -5.52 -14.12
C THR A 309 27.20 -6.91 -14.66
N GLU A 310 26.98 -7.03 -15.97
CA GLU A 310 26.83 -8.34 -16.64
C GLU A 310 28.15 -9.14 -16.73
N ASN A 311 29.29 -8.53 -16.34
CA ASN A 311 30.61 -9.15 -16.47
C ASN A 311 31.28 -9.26 -15.10
N ASP A 312 31.38 -10.48 -14.57
CA ASP A 312 32.03 -10.80 -13.30
C ASP A 312 33.51 -10.38 -13.22
N SER A 313 34.16 -10.12 -14.36
CA SER A 313 35.55 -9.61 -14.40
C SER A 313 35.63 -8.10 -14.14
N VAL A 314 34.49 -7.41 -14.14
CA VAL A 314 34.39 -5.99 -13.83
C VAL A 314 34.27 -5.83 -12.32
N GLU A 315 35.39 -5.50 -11.70
CA GLU A 315 35.41 -5.13 -10.29
C GLU A 315 35.10 -3.64 -10.11
N GLY A 316 34.46 -3.32 -8.98
CA GLY A 316 34.15 -1.95 -8.58
C GLY A 316 32.93 -1.35 -9.29
N LEU A 317 32.78 -0.03 -9.14
CA LEU A 317 31.59 0.71 -9.53
C LEU A 317 31.85 1.49 -10.81
N ARG A 318 30.94 1.39 -11.77
CA ARG A 318 31.03 2.09 -13.06
C ARG A 318 29.77 2.90 -13.33
N PRO A 319 29.86 4.07 -13.99
CA PRO A 319 28.68 4.74 -14.50
C PRO A 319 27.95 3.84 -15.49
N ASN A 320 26.62 3.83 -15.43
CA ASN A 320 25.79 3.21 -16.47
C ASN A 320 26.11 3.91 -17.80
N ALA A 321 26.34 3.11 -18.85
CA ALA A 321 26.74 3.59 -20.17
C ALA A 321 25.55 4.13 -20.99
#